data_AF-A0A1V6PAW8-F1
#
_entry.id   AF-A0A1V6PAW8-F1
#
_cell.length_a   1.000
_cell.length_b   1.000
_cell.length_c   1.000
_cell.angle_alpha   90.00
_cell.angle_beta   90.00
_cell.angle_gamma   90.00
#
_symmetry.space_group_name_H-M   'P 1'
#
loop_
_entity.id
_entity.type
_entity.pdbx_description
1 polymer ?
#
loop_
_entity_poly.entity_id
_entity_poly.type
_entity_poly.pdbx_seq_one_letter_code
_entity_poly.pdbx_strand_id
1 'polypeptide(L)'
;MIKPQDRFYSEGQSYFGPRENPRTQTHCNVWDWDQLRLIKVKGTAKLFPPDEDVENSVLAKFADYLSPEVRAITVDDEGLLTGVSTDPKEDDTVFVGYLPFSLCQSLADCATIYFSQLQELDRLGAGVDLVSYDDQRLAFKFNPLGMPRRLQMAWKEMNLLSKIPPHPNIVPFDRIILEDVESRVIGFTTKYIPGGTLEDADPKMPFRFEWLQQLTRLVDFLNLELGIMHQDIAPRNLLVDPDTGKILLFDFDWAANEEEGLMDGRDDVSSVVFTLYEIITNDTHFTSIPHWERNIDMVQTIEWPCHRELDSDVSKFRNFLNEWVATRTDKAMERYLNAPKRPT
;
A
#
# COMPACT_ATOMS: atom_id res chain seq x y z
N MET A 1 13.31 -2.12 6.05
CA MET A 1 13.80 -2.90 4.91
C MET A 1 12.64 -3.53 4.17
N ILE A 2 12.52 -3.21 2.89
CA ILE A 2 11.60 -3.86 1.95
C ILE A 2 11.84 -5.37 1.97
N LYS A 3 10.77 -6.16 2.00
CA LYS A 3 10.91 -7.62 1.97
C LYS A 3 11.43 -8.03 0.58
N PRO A 4 12.31 -9.04 0.47
CA PRO A 4 12.89 -9.42 -0.83
C PRO A 4 11.85 -9.72 -1.92
N GLN A 5 10.70 -10.28 -1.53
CA GLN A 5 9.59 -10.56 -2.45
C GLN A 5 8.89 -9.30 -2.98
N ASP A 6 9.00 -8.17 -2.27
CA ASP A 6 8.32 -6.90 -2.62
C ASP A 6 9.25 -5.94 -3.39
N ARG A 7 10.54 -6.28 -3.52
CA ARG A 7 11.54 -5.47 -4.23
C ARG A 7 11.24 -5.31 -5.72
N PHE A 8 10.63 -6.30 -6.34
CA PHE A 8 10.41 -6.32 -7.78
C PHE A 8 8.92 -6.19 -8.10
N TYR A 9 8.61 -5.37 -9.10
CA TYR A 9 7.26 -5.20 -9.61
C TYR A 9 7.23 -5.40 -11.12
N SER A 10 6.49 -6.39 -11.60
CA SER A 10 6.31 -6.67 -13.01
C SER A 10 5.14 -5.89 -13.60
N GLU A 11 5.32 -5.36 -14.80
CA GLU A 11 4.23 -4.76 -15.59
C GLU A 11 3.42 -5.81 -16.39
N GLY A 12 3.75 -7.09 -16.24
CA GLY A 12 3.17 -8.19 -16.98
C GLY A 12 3.95 -8.56 -18.24
N GLN A 13 3.57 -9.68 -18.83
CA GLN A 13 4.29 -10.33 -19.93
C GLN A 13 3.68 -9.96 -21.29
N SER A 14 4.54 -9.70 -22.28
CA SER A 14 4.17 -9.43 -23.67
C SER A 14 4.69 -10.52 -24.60
N TYR A 15 3.77 -11.17 -25.32
CA TYR A 15 4.05 -12.32 -26.17
C TYR A 15 4.09 -11.94 -27.66
N PHE A 16 5.15 -12.34 -28.34
CA PHE A 16 5.34 -12.14 -29.78
C PHE A 16 4.88 -13.36 -30.59
N GLY A 17 3.62 -13.75 -30.40
CA GLY A 17 3.01 -14.95 -31.00
C GLY A 17 1.96 -15.59 -30.09
N PRO A 18 1.46 -16.79 -30.43
CA PRO A 18 0.54 -17.53 -29.56
C PRO A 18 1.19 -17.81 -28.20
N ARG A 19 0.56 -17.34 -27.12
CA ARG A 19 1.10 -17.47 -25.75
C ARG A 19 1.17 -18.91 -25.26
N GLU A 20 0.37 -19.79 -25.86
CA GLU A 20 0.35 -21.23 -25.56
C GLU A 20 1.54 -21.97 -26.21
N ASN A 21 2.25 -21.35 -27.14
CA ASN A 21 3.42 -21.95 -27.77
C ASN A 21 4.67 -21.66 -26.91
N PRO A 22 5.32 -22.69 -26.33
CA PRO A 22 6.47 -22.51 -25.42
C PRO A 22 7.68 -21.84 -26.07
N ARG A 23 7.77 -21.82 -27.41
CA ARG A 23 8.85 -21.15 -28.15
C ARG A 23 8.57 -19.68 -28.47
N THR A 24 7.37 -19.20 -28.15
CA THR A 24 7.00 -17.80 -28.38
C THR A 24 7.94 -16.91 -27.57
N GLN A 25 8.57 -15.96 -28.24
CA GLN A 25 9.39 -14.96 -27.57
C GLN A 25 8.49 -14.09 -26.70
N THR A 26 8.98 -13.78 -25.52
CA THR A 26 8.28 -12.94 -24.56
C THR A 26 9.26 -12.00 -23.89
N HIS A 27 8.75 -10.85 -23.49
CA HIS A 27 9.44 -10.00 -22.54
C HIS A 27 8.48 -9.48 -21.49
N CYS A 28 9.04 -9.03 -20.39
CA CYS A 28 8.34 -8.26 -19.37
C CYS A 28 9.26 -7.15 -18.88
N ASN A 29 8.65 -6.07 -18.44
CA ASN A 29 9.35 -4.97 -17.78
C ASN A 29 9.20 -5.16 -16.28
N VAL A 30 10.32 -5.20 -15.58
CA VAL A 30 10.36 -5.40 -14.12
C VAL A 30 11.03 -4.19 -13.49
N TRP A 31 10.31 -3.53 -12.58
CA TRP A 31 10.81 -2.43 -11.79
C TRP A 31 11.58 -2.97 -10.58
N ASP A 32 12.81 -2.49 -10.39
CA ASP A 32 13.61 -2.74 -9.19
C ASP A 32 13.47 -1.53 -8.25
N TRP A 33 12.77 -1.71 -7.12
CA TRP A 33 12.60 -0.67 -6.12
C TRP A 33 13.91 -0.26 -5.44
N ASP A 34 14.93 -1.13 -5.43
CA ASP A 34 16.22 -0.80 -4.83
C ASP A 34 17.10 0.09 -5.71
N GLN A 35 16.97 -0.08 -7.01
CA GLN A 35 17.77 0.67 -7.98
C GLN A 35 16.96 1.76 -8.69
N LEU A 36 15.65 1.86 -8.37
CA LEU A 36 14.68 2.78 -8.96
C LEU A 36 14.76 2.82 -10.48
N ARG A 37 14.82 1.64 -11.11
CA ARG A 37 14.92 1.50 -12.57
C ARG A 37 14.11 0.32 -13.09
N LEU A 38 13.69 0.45 -14.34
CA LEU A 38 13.06 -0.63 -15.09
C LEU A 38 14.11 -1.46 -15.81
N ILE A 39 13.99 -2.79 -15.73
CA ILE A 39 14.83 -3.74 -16.46
C ILE A 39 13.92 -4.64 -17.28
N LYS A 40 14.19 -4.71 -18.59
CA LYS A 40 13.48 -5.59 -19.51
C LYS A 40 14.04 -7.01 -19.43
N VAL A 41 13.21 -7.98 -19.07
CA VAL A 41 13.57 -9.39 -19.00
C VAL A 41 13.02 -10.10 -20.22
N LYS A 42 13.87 -10.79 -20.98
CA LYS A 42 13.51 -11.47 -22.24
C LYS A 42 13.74 -12.97 -22.13
N GLY A 43 12.84 -13.76 -22.73
CA GLY A 43 13.01 -15.19 -22.91
C GLY A 43 11.87 -15.79 -23.73
N THR A 44 11.37 -16.95 -23.31
CA THR A 44 10.31 -17.69 -24.01
C THR A 44 9.10 -17.93 -23.11
N ALA A 45 7.94 -18.18 -23.73
CA ALA A 45 6.71 -18.57 -23.03
C ALA A 45 6.85 -19.87 -22.21
N LYS A 46 7.90 -20.67 -22.46
CA LYS A 46 8.20 -21.84 -21.64
C LYS A 46 8.68 -21.45 -20.23
N LEU A 47 9.51 -20.42 -20.14
CA LEU A 47 9.97 -19.92 -18.85
C LEU A 47 8.95 -18.98 -18.23
N PHE A 48 8.31 -18.13 -19.02
CA PHE A 48 7.29 -17.18 -18.57
C PHE A 48 5.92 -17.66 -19.06
N PRO A 49 5.26 -18.59 -18.36
CA PRO A 49 3.94 -19.05 -18.77
C PRO A 49 2.88 -17.97 -18.48
N PRO A 50 1.77 -17.92 -19.23
CA PRO A 50 0.80 -16.81 -19.15
C PRO A 50 0.06 -16.67 -17.82
N ASP A 51 0.06 -17.73 -17.01
CA ASP A 51 -0.70 -17.84 -15.78
C ASP A 51 0.20 -17.82 -14.53
N GLU A 52 1.52 -17.56 -14.68
CA GLU A 52 2.46 -17.46 -13.56
C GLU A 52 3.36 -16.22 -13.66
N ASP A 53 3.52 -15.52 -12.53
CA ASP A 53 4.36 -14.34 -12.39
C ASP A 53 5.77 -14.73 -11.89
N VAL A 54 6.61 -15.24 -12.78
CA VAL A 54 7.95 -15.76 -12.42
C VAL A 54 9.08 -14.76 -12.67
N GLU A 55 8.82 -13.69 -13.41
CA GLU A 55 9.82 -12.72 -13.84
C GLU A 55 10.52 -11.97 -12.71
N ASN A 56 9.80 -11.65 -11.64
CA ASN A 56 10.38 -11.07 -10.43
C ASN A 56 11.46 -12.00 -9.87
N SER A 57 11.15 -13.30 -9.79
CA SER A 57 12.09 -14.33 -9.30
C SER A 57 13.27 -14.56 -10.24
N VAL A 58 13.08 -14.35 -11.55
CA VAL A 58 14.16 -14.43 -12.53
C VAL A 58 15.13 -13.25 -12.37
N LEU A 59 14.61 -12.02 -12.35
CA LEU A 59 15.45 -10.82 -12.21
C LEU A 59 16.19 -10.80 -10.87
N ALA A 60 15.54 -11.23 -9.79
CA ALA A 60 16.12 -11.29 -8.44
C ALA A 60 17.46 -12.05 -8.37
N LYS A 61 17.68 -13.05 -9.24
CA LYS A 61 18.93 -13.82 -9.29
C LYS A 61 20.13 -12.99 -9.76
N PHE A 62 19.87 -11.92 -10.52
CA PHE A 62 20.89 -11.18 -11.26
C PHE A 62 20.98 -9.71 -10.86
N ALA A 63 19.90 -9.10 -10.35
CA ALA A 63 19.75 -7.65 -10.16
C ALA A 63 20.94 -6.96 -9.49
N ASP A 64 21.50 -7.56 -8.43
CA ASP A 64 22.61 -6.98 -7.65
C ASP A 64 23.97 -7.05 -8.37
N TYR A 65 24.07 -7.84 -9.44
CA TYR A 65 25.27 -8.02 -10.25
C TYR A 65 25.21 -7.25 -11.57
N LEU A 66 24.08 -6.65 -11.92
CA LEU A 66 23.90 -5.91 -13.16
C LEU A 66 24.50 -4.50 -13.05
N SER A 67 25.28 -4.10 -14.06
CA SER A 67 25.73 -2.72 -14.20
C SER A 67 24.53 -1.75 -14.25
N PRO A 68 24.64 -0.53 -13.70
CA PRO A 68 23.62 0.52 -13.84
C PRO A 68 23.24 0.85 -15.29
N GLU A 69 24.12 0.56 -16.25
CA GLU A 69 23.88 0.81 -17.68
C GLU A 69 23.01 -0.25 -18.36
N VAL A 70 22.85 -1.43 -17.74
CA VAL A 70 22.03 -2.52 -18.29
C VAL A 70 20.56 -2.13 -18.32
N ARG A 71 19.94 -2.28 -19.49
CA ARG A 71 18.52 -1.99 -19.75
C ARG A 71 17.70 -3.25 -19.98
N ALA A 72 18.32 -4.31 -20.50
CA ALA A 72 17.67 -5.59 -20.65
C ALA A 72 18.58 -6.78 -20.36
N ILE A 73 17.97 -7.88 -19.94
CA ILE A 73 18.59 -9.19 -19.81
C ILE A 73 17.86 -10.21 -20.68
N THR A 74 18.59 -11.19 -21.20
CA THR A 74 18.03 -12.35 -21.89
C THR A 74 18.36 -13.60 -21.10
N VAL A 75 17.36 -14.44 -20.88
CA VAL A 75 17.50 -15.72 -20.17
C VAL A 75 17.07 -16.90 -21.05
N ASP A 76 17.66 -18.07 -20.82
CA ASP A 76 17.23 -19.33 -21.44
C ASP A 76 16.04 -19.96 -20.70
N ASP A 77 15.58 -21.13 -21.16
CA ASP A 77 14.43 -21.84 -20.58
C ASP A 77 14.71 -22.36 -19.16
N GLU A 78 15.97 -22.40 -18.73
CA GLU A 78 16.41 -22.76 -17.38
C GLU A 78 16.53 -21.53 -16.46
N GLY A 79 16.25 -20.33 -17.00
CA GLY A 79 16.33 -19.06 -16.29
C GLY A 79 17.76 -18.61 -16.02
N LEU A 80 18.73 -19.06 -16.83
CA LEU A 80 20.12 -18.63 -16.78
C LEU A 80 20.35 -17.46 -17.73
N LEU A 81 21.20 -16.52 -17.30
CA LEU A 81 21.54 -15.33 -18.08
C LEU A 81 22.35 -15.71 -19.33
N THR A 82 21.83 -15.40 -20.51
CA THR A 82 22.48 -15.63 -21.81
C THR A 82 22.94 -14.35 -22.49
N GLY A 83 22.43 -13.19 -22.08
CA GLY A 83 22.84 -11.90 -22.62
C GLY A 83 22.39 -10.71 -21.79
N VAL A 84 23.07 -9.58 -21.99
CA VAL A 84 22.72 -8.27 -21.44
C VAL A 84 22.74 -7.23 -22.55
N SER A 85 21.91 -6.20 -22.41
CA SER A 85 21.81 -5.08 -23.35
C SER A 85 21.93 -3.76 -22.60
N THR A 86 22.72 -2.84 -23.17
CA THR A 86 22.83 -1.44 -22.73
C THR A 86 22.19 -0.49 -23.75
N ASP A 87 21.42 -1.01 -24.72
CA ASP A 87 20.75 -0.18 -25.73
C ASP A 87 19.67 0.69 -25.05
N PRO A 88 19.78 2.04 -25.12
CA PRO A 88 18.78 2.94 -24.54
C PRO A 88 17.37 2.73 -25.09
N LYS A 89 17.21 2.15 -26.30
CA LYS A 89 15.89 1.84 -26.86
C LYS A 89 15.15 0.73 -26.11
N GLU A 90 15.83 0.02 -25.22
CA GLU A 90 15.24 -1.03 -24.40
C GLU A 90 14.84 -0.54 -23.01
N ASP A 91 15.15 0.71 -22.69
CA ASP A 91 14.65 1.39 -21.51
C ASP A 91 13.23 1.91 -21.76
N ASP A 92 12.25 1.19 -21.26
CA ASP A 92 10.84 1.57 -21.34
C ASP A 92 10.40 2.45 -20.15
N THR A 93 11.34 2.94 -19.33
CA THR A 93 11.02 3.79 -18.18
C THR A 93 10.30 5.05 -18.63
N VAL A 94 9.04 5.19 -18.22
CA VAL A 94 8.22 6.35 -18.54
C VAL A 94 8.57 7.51 -17.62
N PHE A 95 8.77 8.69 -18.19
CA PHE A 95 8.94 9.92 -17.43
C PHE A 95 7.65 10.30 -16.69
N VAL A 96 7.71 10.45 -15.38
CA VAL A 96 6.60 10.98 -14.57
C VAL A 96 6.63 12.51 -14.61
N GLY A 97 5.65 13.10 -15.30
CA GLY A 97 5.46 14.54 -15.36
C GLY A 97 4.85 15.12 -14.07
N TYR A 98 5.57 15.10 -12.96
CA TYR A 98 5.11 15.67 -11.69
C TYR A 98 4.66 17.13 -11.85
N LEU A 99 3.62 17.54 -11.11
CA LEU A 99 3.05 18.88 -11.25
C LEU A 99 3.89 19.90 -10.45
N PRO A 100 4.21 21.08 -11.02
CA PRO A 100 4.79 22.19 -10.26
C PRO A 100 3.90 22.57 -9.07
N PHE A 101 4.49 22.72 -7.89
CA PHE A 101 3.74 23.04 -6.66
C PHE A 101 2.90 24.31 -6.76
N SER A 102 3.35 25.28 -7.54
CA SER A 102 2.62 26.53 -7.81
C SER A 102 1.26 26.33 -8.51
N LEU A 103 1.03 25.18 -9.15
CA LEU A 103 -0.24 24.82 -9.77
C LEU A 103 -1.15 24.02 -8.82
N CYS A 104 -0.64 23.60 -7.66
CA CYS A 104 -1.31 22.70 -6.73
C CYS A 104 -1.99 23.49 -5.60
N GLN A 105 -3.03 24.25 -5.94
CA GLN A 105 -3.73 25.13 -4.98
C GLN A 105 -4.23 24.42 -3.73
N SER A 106 -4.64 23.15 -3.85
CA SER A 106 -5.11 22.32 -2.73
C SER A 106 -4.05 22.01 -1.68
N LEU A 107 -2.77 22.20 -2.01
CA LEU A 107 -1.62 21.92 -1.15
C LEU A 107 -0.87 23.20 -0.74
N ALA A 108 -1.40 24.39 -1.08
CA ALA A 108 -0.69 25.65 -0.91
C ALA A 108 -0.33 25.97 0.55
N ASP A 109 -1.14 25.51 1.50
CA ASP A 109 -0.92 25.71 2.94
C ASP A 109 -0.06 24.61 3.58
N CYS A 110 0.35 23.60 2.80
CA CYS A 110 1.22 22.54 3.30
C CYS A 110 2.65 23.03 3.45
N ALA A 111 3.32 22.59 4.51
CA ALA A 111 4.76 22.76 4.63
C ALA A 111 5.49 21.89 3.58
N THR A 112 6.62 22.39 3.07
CA THR A 112 7.39 21.76 1.99
C THR A 112 8.83 21.48 2.42
N ILE A 113 9.44 20.45 1.82
CA ILE A 113 10.87 20.13 1.88
C ILE A 113 11.35 19.80 0.47
N TYR A 114 12.59 20.18 0.13
CA TYR A 114 13.22 19.72 -1.10
C TYR A 114 13.83 18.33 -0.94
N PHE A 115 13.71 17.51 -1.97
CA PHE A 115 14.19 16.14 -1.98
C PHE A 115 15.68 16.02 -1.63
N SER A 116 16.53 16.93 -2.12
CA SER A 116 17.96 16.96 -1.78
C SER A 116 18.27 17.16 -0.29
N GLN A 117 17.30 17.61 0.51
CA GLN A 117 17.44 17.77 1.95
C GLN A 117 17.13 16.49 2.73
N LEU A 118 16.55 15.48 2.08
CA LEU A 118 16.27 14.18 2.67
C LEU A 118 17.51 13.29 2.54
N GLN A 119 17.83 12.58 3.61
CA GLN A 119 18.79 11.49 3.58
C GLN A 119 18.04 10.17 3.70
N GLU A 120 18.13 9.31 2.68
CA GLU A 120 17.60 7.93 2.74
C GLU A 120 18.36 7.15 3.82
N LEU A 121 17.61 6.53 4.73
CA LEU A 121 18.12 5.68 5.79
C LEU A 121 17.86 4.20 5.49
N ASP A 122 16.69 3.89 4.91
CA ASP A 122 16.24 2.55 4.56
C ASP A 122 15.02 2.64 3.62
N ARG A 123 14.60 1.52 3.04
CA ARG A 123 13.32 1.37 2.34
C ARG A 123 12.33 0.60 3.21
N LEU A 124 11.12 1.13 3.38
CA LEU A 124 10.05 0.48 4.16
C LEU A 124 9.18 -0.41 3.27
N GLY A 125 9.01 -0.05 2.00
CA GLY A 125 8.22 -0.81 1.03
C GLY A 125 8.26 -0.17 -0.36
N ALA A 126 7.45 -0.70 -1.28
CA ALA A 126 7.31 -0.17 -2.62
C ALA A 126 6.85 1.31 -2.59
N GLY A 127 7.70 2.23 -3.04
CA GLY A 127 7.40 3.67 -3.05
C GLY A 127 7.38 4.31 -1.66
N VAL A 128 7.98 3.67 -0.65
CA VAL A 128 8.06 4.21 0.72
C VAL A 128 9.47 4.07 1.28
N ASP A 129 10.15 5.19 1.44
CA ASP A 129 11.49 5.24 2.02
C ASP A 129 11.45 5.75 3.46
N LEU A 130 12.29 5.21 4.33
CA LEU A 130 12.63 5.79 5.62
C LEU A 130 13.71 6.84 5.37
N VAL A 131 13.43 8.09 5.70
CA VAL A 131 14.34 9.20 5.51
C VAL A 131 14.63 9.93 6.81
N SER A 132 15.76 10.63 6.89
CA SER A 132 16.01 11.65 7.90
C SER A 132 15.97 13.05 7.34
N TYR A 133 15.37 13.95 8.11
CA TYR A 133 15.35 15.40 7.89
C TYR A 133 15.43 16.10 9.26
N ASP A 134 16.36 17.03 9.45
CA ASP A 134 16.60 17.73 10.73
C ASP A 134 16.65 16.76 11.95
N ASP A 135 17.40 15.65 11.80
CA ASP A 135 17.52 14.55 12.78
C ASP A 135 16.21 13.80 13.13
N GLN A 136 15.11 14.11 12.45
CA GLN A 136 13.84 13.40 12.58
C GLN A 136 13.71 12.31 11.53
N ARG A 137 13.15 11.16 11.92
CA ARG A 137 12.84 10.06 11.00
C ARG A 137 11.42 10.22 10.45
N LEU A 138 11.29 10.15 9.13
CA LEU A 138 10.03 10.30 8.40
C LEU A 138 9.85 9.12 7.44
N ALA A 139 8.60 8.79 7.13
CA ALA A 139 8.27 7.90 6.03
C ALA A 139 7.94 8.74 4.80
N PHE A 140 8.78 8.68 3.78
CA PHE A 140 8.60 9.38 2.51
C PHE A 140 7.87 8.48 1.51
N LYS A 141 6.64 8.85 1.16
CA LYS A 141 5.83 8.17 0.16
C LYS A 141 5.94 8.89 -1.19
N PHE A 142 6.25 8.15 -2.24
CA PHE A 142 6.38 8.64 -3.61
C PHE A 142 6.01 7.56 -4.62
N ASN A 143 5.77 7.96 -5.87
CA ASN A 143 5.45 7.01 -6.93
C ASN A 143 6.24 7.29 -8.22
N PRO A 144 7.35 6.58 -8.44
CA PRO A 144 8.20 6.76 -9.62
C PRO A 144 7.66 6.06 -10.87
N LEU A 145 6.58 5.27 -10.75
CA LEU A 145 5.99 4.54 -11.87
C LEU A 145 4.99 5.42 -12.61
N GLY A 146 5.19 5.60 -13.92
CA GLY A 146 4.30 6.33 -14.85
C GLY A 146 2.93 5.70 -15.09
N MET A 147 2.42 4.90 -14.15
CA MET A 147 1.12 4.23 -14.23
C MET A 147 0.01 5.18 -13.78
N PRO A 148 -0.95 5.56 -14.67
CA PRO A 148 -1.97 6.56 -14.36
C PRO A 148 -2.75 6.29 -13.08
N ARG A 149 -3.11 5.03 -12.82
CA ARG A 149 -3.84 4.63 -11.62
C ARG A 149 -3.03 4.88 -10.34
N ARG A 150 -1.76 4.46 -10.30
CA ARG A 150 -0.90 4.65 -9.11
C ARG A 150 -0.63 6.13 -8.87
N LEU A 151 -0.44 6.91 -9.93
CA LEU A 151 -0.27 8.38 -9.82
C LEU A 151 -1.53 9.04 -9.27
N GLN A 152 -2.71 8.61 -9.73
CA GLN A 152 -3.99 9.10 -9.20
C GLN A 152 -4.18 8.74 -7.72
N MET A 153 -3.86 7.51 -7.32
CA MET A 153 -3.94 7.06 -5.92
C MET A 153 -3.03 7.90 -5.01
N ALA A 154 -1.75 8.04 -5.38
CA ALA A 154 -0.79 8.85 -4.61
C ALA A 154 -1.23 10.32 -4.51
N TRP A 155 -1.77 10.88 -5.61
CA TRP A 155 -2.29 12.25 -5.61
C TRP A 155 -3.51 12.40 -4.69
N LYS A 156 -4.47 11.46 -4.76
CA LYS A 156 -5.67 11.45 -3.92
C LYS A 156 -5.30 11.34 -2.44
N GLU A 157 -4.41 10.41 -2.09
CA GLU A 157 -3.97 10.20 -0.71
C GLU A 157 -3.35 11.47 -0.13
N MET A 158 -2.40 12.07 -0.84
CA MET A 158 -1.72 13.30 -0.41
C MET A 158 -2.70 14.46 -0.20
N ASN A 159 -3.66 14.65 -1.11
CA ASN A 159 -4.67 15.70 -0.98
C ASN A 159 -5.66 15.41 0.14
N LEU A 160 -5.97 14.14 0.41
CA LEU A 160 -6.88 13.76 1.48
C LEU A 160 -6.21 13.92 2.85
N LEU A 161 -5.03 13.33 3.04
CA LEU A 161 -4.31 13.34 4.32
C LEU A 161 -3.93 14.75 4.78
N SER A 162 -3.58 15.64 3.84
CA SER A 162 -3.27 17.04 4.16
C SER A 162 -4.48 17.83 4.70
N LYS A 163 -5.70 17.33 4.50
CA LYS A 163 -6.96 17.97 4.91
C LYS A 163 -7.67 17.26 6.06
N ILE A 164 -7.28 16.04 6.40
CA ILE A 164 -7.87 15.32 7.53
C ILE A 164 -7.45 16.03 8.83
N PRO A 165 -8.40 16.39 9.73
CA PRO A 165 -8.06 16.95 11.02
C PRO A 165 -7.14 16.01 11.82
N PRO A 166 -6.16 16.54 12.58
CA PRO A 166 -5.29 15.70 13.41
C PRO A 166 -6.09 14.77 14.31
N HIS A 167 -5.79 13.47 14.26
CA HIS A 167 -6.50 12.44 15.02
C HIS A 167 -5.50 11.50 15.71
N PRO A 168 -5.70 11.13 16.99
CA PRO A 168 -4.75 10.29 17.75
C PRO A 168 -4.60 8.85 17.25
N ASN A 169 -5.41 8.44 16.28
CA ASN A 169 -5.40 7.09 15.68
C ASN A 169 -5.12 7.11 14.17
N ILE A 170 -4.65 8.23 13.61
CA ILE A 170 -4.21 8.32 12.20
C ILE A 170 -2.74 8.71 12.22
N VAL A 171 -1.92 8.09 11.37
CA VAL A 171 -0.51 8.51 11.22
C VAL A 171 -0.46 9.96 10.73
N PRO A 172 0.22 10.88 11.44
CA PRO A 172 0.26 12.28 11.06
C PRO A 172 0.92 12.49 9.69
N PHE A 173 0.21 13.22 8.82
CA PHE A 173 0.81 13.89 7.66
C PHE A 173 1.85 14.91 8.15
N ASP A 174 2.99 14.99 7.47
CA ASP A 174 4.04 15.97 7.77
C ASP A 174 4.14 17.01 6.66
N ARG A 175 4.76 16.68 5.53
CA ARG A 175 5.17 17.67 4.51
C ARG A 175 5.06 17.16 3.09
N ILE A 176 4.92 18.10 2.15
CA ILE A 176 5.05 17.86 0.71
C ILE A 176 6.52 17.87 0.31
N ILE A 177 6.92 16.91 -0.51
CA ILE A 177 8.28 16.82 -1.03
C ILE A 177 8.33 17.35 -2.46
N LEU A 178 9.27 18.26 -2.69
CA LEU A 178 9.50 18.93 -3.96
C LEU A 178 10.83 18.48 -4.56
N GLU A 179 10.88 18.29 -5.88
CA GLU A 179 12.17 18.21 -6.57
C GLU A 179 12.84 19.58 -6.68
N ASP A 180 14.16 19.57 -6.80
CA ASP A 180 15.02 20.75 -6.60
C ASP A 180 15.03 21.77 -7.75
N VAL A 181 14.64 21.38 -8.96
CA VAL A 181 14.82 22.18 -10.17
C VAL A 181 13.60 23.06 -10.46
N GLU A 182 12.42 22.45 -10.58
CA GLU A 182 11.17 23.14 -10.95
C GLU A 182 10.14 23.14 -9.81
N SER A 183 10.53 22.67 -8.62
CA SER A 183 9.66 22.56 -7.44
C SER A 183 8.38 21.75 -7.74
N ARG A 184 8.52 20.66 -8.49
CA ARG A 184 7.43 19.72 -8.76
C ARG A 184 7.19 18.79 -7.57
N VAL A 185 5.93 18.49 -7.33
CA VAL A 185 5.51 17.62 -6.22
C VAL A 185 5.81 16.17 -6.56
N ILE A 186 6.77 15.57 -5.87
CA ILE A 186 7.18 14.17 -6.09
C ILE A 186 6.55 13.20 -5.10
N GLY A 187 6.08 13.70 -3.96
CA GLY A 187 5.48 12.88 -2.90
C GLY A 187 5.25 13.66 -1.62
N PHE A 188 5.08 12.94 -0.52
CA PHE A 188 4.86 13.53 0.80
C PHE A 188 5.47 12.66 1.90
N THR A 189 5.60 13.23 3.09
CA THR A 189 6.10 12.55 4.28
C THR A 189 5.02 12.40 5.34
N THR A 190 5.13 11.34 6.12
CA THR A 190 4.38 11.12 7.35
C THR A 190 5.33 10.84 8.51
N LYS A 191 4.83 10.97 9.75
CA LYS A 191 5.60 10.55 10.93
C LYS A 191 5.98 9.08 10.80
N TYR A 192 7.27 8.75 10.91
CA TYR A 192 7.70 7.37 11.02
C TYR A 192 7.29 6.78 12.38
N ILE A 193 6.62 5.62 12.35
CA ILE A 193 6.24 4.87 13.55
C ILE A 193 7.09 3.60 13.60
N PRO A 194 7.97 3.43 14.61
CA PRO A 194 8.77 2.22 14.73
C PRO A 194 7.94 1.06 15.27
N GLY A 195 8.36 -0.17 14.96
CA GLY A 195 7.73 -1.40 15.44
C GLY A 195 7.05 -2.24 14.36
N GLY A 196 6.89 -1.70 13.14
CA GLY A 196 6.23 -2.40 12.05
C GLY A 196 4.72 -2.46 12.20
N THR A 197 4.07 -3.16 11.26
CA THR A 197 2.62 -3.28 11.17
C THR A 197 2.11 -4.40 12.09
N LEU A 198 0.79 -4.46 12.31
CA LEU A 198 0.18 -5.56 13.05
C LEU A 198 0.21 -6.90 12.30
N GLU A 199 0.40 -6.88 10.97
CA GLU A 199 0.65 -8.07 10.15
C GLU A 199 2.00 -8.71 10.52
N ASP A 200 3.04 -7.89 10.73
CA ASP A 200 4.40 -8.35 11.05
C ASP A 200 4.67 -8.46 12.56
N ALA A 201 3.66 -8.17 13.41
CA ALA A 201 3.82 -8.14 14.84
C ALA A 201 4.04 -9.55 15.44
N ASP A 202 4.92 -9.65 16.45
CA ASP A 202 5.12 -10.89 17.20
C ASP A 202 3.77 -11.38 17.77
N PRO A 203 3.34 -12.63 17.49
CA PRO A 203 2.12 -13.21 18.05
C PRO A 203 2.05 -13.19 19.58
N LYS A 204 3.20 -13.06 20.26
CA LYS A 204 3.29 -12.89 21.72
C LYS A 204 3.01 -11.46 22.19
N MET A 205 3.01 -10.47 21.30
CA MET A 205 2.52 -9.14 21.63
C MET A 205 1.00 -9.21 21.76
N PRO A 206 0.43 -8.99 22.97
CA PRO A 206 -1.00 -9.13 23.15
C PRO A 206 -1.75 -8.09 22.33
N PHE A 207 -2.67 -8.52 21.48
CA PHE A 207 -3.61 -7.60 20.83
C PHE A 207 -4.61 -7.11 21.87
N ARG A 208 -4.73 -5.79 22.00
CA ARG A 208 -5.50 -5.17 23.07
C ARG A 208 -6.94 -4.92 22.66
N PHE A 209 -7.88 -5.21 23.55
CA PHE A 209 -9.30 -4.88 23.34
C PHE A 209 -9.51 -3.39 23.11
N GLU A 210 -8.71 -2.55 23.77
CA GLU A 210 -8.73 -1.10 23.55
C GLU A 210 -8.42 -0.72 22.08
N TRP A 211 -7.53 -1.44 21.40
CA TRP A 211 -7.18 -1.15 20.01
C TRP A 211 -8.35 -1.39 19.07
N LEU A 212 -9.15 -2.44 19.31
CA LEU A 212 -10.41 -2.62 18.57
C LEU A 212 -11.36 -1.44 18.80
N GLN A 213 -11.51 -0.99 20.05
CA GLN A 213 -12.37 0.17 20.37
C GLN A 213 -11.88 1.47 19.71
N GLN A 214 -10.55 1.67 19.67
CA GLN A 214 -9.94 2.81 18.99
C GLN A 214 -10.19 2.74 17.49
N LEU A 215 -10.00 1.58 16.86
CA LEU A 215 -10.24 1.38 15.43
C LEU A 215 -11.71 1.62 15.06
N THR A 216 -12.67 1.04 15.78
CA THR A 216 -14.10 1.25 15.49
C THR A 216 -14.53 2.71 15.64
N ARG A 217 -13.99 3.43 16.65
CA ARG A 217 -14.24 4.87 16.81
C ARG A 217 -13.64 5.69 15.68
N LEU A 218 -12.44 5.34 15.24
CA LEU A 218 -11.80 5.98 14.09
C LEU A 218 -12.63 5.77 12.82
N VAL A 219 -13.11 4.54 12.59
CA VAL A 219 -13.96 4.23 11.43
C VAL A 219 -15.27 5.00 11.46
N ASP A 220 -15.90 5.14 12.63
CA ASP A 220 -17.08 5.99 12.78
C ASP A 220 -16.76 7.47 12.50
N PHE A 221 -15.63 7.98 13.00
CA PHE A 221 -15.20 9.35 12.72
C PHE A 221 -14.97 9.59 11.22
N LEU A 222 -14.25 8.69 10.54
CA LEU A 222 -14.00 8.78 9.11
C LEU A 222 -15.32 8.69 8.33
N ASN A 223 -16.09 7.64 8.50
CA ASN A 223 -17.27 7.39 7.69
C ASN A 223 -18.46 8.32 8.01
N LEU A 224 -18.72 8.55 9.30
CA LEU A 224 -19.95 9.23 9.73
C LEU A 224 -19.75 10.73 9.95
N GLU A 225 -18.54 11.19 10.29
CA GLU A 225 -18.28 12.61 10.47
C GLU A 225 -17.63 13.26 9.24
N LEU A 226 -16.61 12.62 8.68
CA LEU A 226 -15.87 13.16 7.53
C LEU A 226 -16.40 12.67 6.18
N GLY A 227 -17.17 11.59 6.14
CA GLY A 227 -17.62 10.98 4.89
C GLY A 227 -16.43 10.49 4.08
N ILE A 228 -15.48 9.85 4.76
CA ILE A 228 -14.29 9.23 4.19
C ILE A 228 -14.35 7.73 4.49
N MET A 229 -14.22 6.92 3.46
CA MET A 229 -14.10 5.46 3.55
C MET A 229 -12.65 5.10 3.22
N HIS A 230 -11.98 4.35 4.09
CA HIS A 230 -10.59 3.97 3.87
C HIS A 230 -10.44 2.90 2.77
N GLN A 231 -11.37 1.95 2.69
CA GLN A 231 -11.45 0.89 1.67
C GLN A 231 -10.28 -0.12 1.67
N ASP A 232 -9.41 -0.08 2.68
CA ASP A 232 -8.31 -1.05 2.83
C ASP A 232 -7.86 -1.19 4.30
N ILE A 233 -8.81 -1.26 5.23
CA ILE A 233 -8.48 -1.55 6.63
C ILE A 233 -8.07 -3.01 6.73
N ALA A 234 -6.81 -3.24 7.09
CA ALA A 234 -6.18 -4.56 7.21
C ALA A 234 -5.03 -4.51 8.22
N PRO A 235 -4.54 -5.65 8.74
CA PRO A 235 -3.43 -5.67 9.70
C PRO A 235 -2.14 -5.00 9.19
N ARG A 236 -1.88 -5.10 7.88
CA ARG A 236 -0.75 -4.41 7.21
C ARG A 236 -0.85 -2.88 7.23
N ASN A 237 -2.05 -2.32 7.41
CA ASN A 237 -2.30 -0.88 7.45
C ASN A 237 -2.52 -0.36 8.88
N LEU A 238 -2.18 -1.17 9.89
CA LEU A 238 -2.31 -0.82 11.31
C LEU A 238 -0.94 -0.87 11.99
N LEU A 239 -0.62 0.20 12.71
CA LEU A 239 0.62 0.35 13.49
C LEU A 239 0.27 0.52 14.97
N VAL A 240 1.24 0.28 15.85
CA VAL A 240 1.14 0.65 17.27
C VAL A 240 2.20 1.69 17.56
N ASP A 241 1.77 2.87 17.97
CA ASP A 241 2.69 3.92 18.41
C ASP A 241 3.35 3.50 19.73
N PRO A 242 4.67 3.28 19.78
CA PRO A 242 5.34 2.85 21.00
C PRO A 242 5.34 3.94 22.09
N ASP A 243 5.21 5.21 21.72
CA ASP A 243 5.21 6.32 22.70
C ASP A 243 3.86 6.41 23.43
N THR A 244 2.76 6.17 22.70
CA THR A 244 1.40 6.35 23.24
C THR A 244 0.67 5.04 23.52
N GLY A 245 1.16 3.92 22.99
CA GLY A 245 0.52 2.61 23.05
C GLY A 245 -0.79 2.52 22.26
N LYS A 246 -1.05 3.47 21.35
CA LYS A 246 -2.29 3.57 20.57
C LYS A 246 -2.15 2.93 19.20
N ILE A 247 -3.26 2.42 18.68
CA ILE A 247 -3.32 1.96 17.29
C ILE A 247 -3.36 3.16 16.35
N LEU A 248 -2.63 3.10 15.24
CA LEU A 248 -2.64 4.10 14.18
C LEU A 248 -3.02 3.43 12.86
N LEU A 249 -3.92 4.05 12.11
CA LEU A 249 -4.26 3.71 10.74
C LEU A 249 -3.44 4.57 9.78
N PHE A 250 -2.96 3.97 8.69
CA PHE A 250 -2.25 4.64 7.61
C PHE A 250 -2.59 4.00 6.25
N ASP A 251 -2.04 4.58 5.19
CA ASP A 251 -2.21 4.13 3.80
C ASP A 251 -3.61 4.40 3.22
N PHE A 252 -3.89 5.68 2.95
CA PHE A 252 -5.17 6.16 2.45
C PHE A 252 -5.21 6.21 0.91
N ASP A 253 -4.43 5.39 0.23
CA ASP A 253 -4.30 5.36 -1.24
C ASP A 253 -5.56 4.85 -1.96
N TRP A 254 -6.35 4.01 -1.26
CA TRP A 254 -7.69 3.57 -1.68
C TRP A 254 -8.83 4.42 -1.13
N ALA A 255 -8.53 5.42 -0.29
CA ALA A 255 -9.59 6.14 0.40
C ALA A 255 -10.48 6.91 -0.58
N ALA A 256 -11.78 6.93 -0.27
CA ALA A 256 -12.78 7.69 -0.99
C ALA A 256 -13.48 8.67 -0.06
N ASN A 257 -13.79 9.85 -0.58
CA ASN A 257 -14.59 10.88 0.09
C ASN A 257 -15.80 11.29 -0.75
N GLU A 258 -16.09 10.56 -1.82
CA GLU A 258 -17.18 10.75 -2.77
C GLU A 258 -17.66 9.39 -3.31
N GLU A 259 -18.83 9.36 -3.92
CA GLU A 259 -19.44 8.14 -4.46
C GLU A 259 -18.60 7.52 -5.59
N GLU A 260 -18.01 8.34 -6.49
CA GLU A 260 -17.18 7.86 -7.60
C GLU A 260 -15.91 7.13 -7.14
N GLY A 261 -15.45 7.40 -5.91
CA GLY A 261 -14.30 6.72 -5.33
C GLY A 261 -14.62 5.36 -4.70
N LEU A 262 -15.90 5.05 -4.48
CA LEU A 262 -16.31 3.83 -3.79
C LEU A 262 -16.17 2.61 -4.70
N MET A 263 -15.54 1.57 -4.16
CA MET A 263 -15.36 0.29 -4.80
C MET A 263 -16.31 -0.75 -4.21
N ASP A 264 -16.89 -1.57 -5.08
CA ASP A 264 -17.79 -2.63 -4.66
C ASP A 264 -17.07 -3.63 -3.72
N GLY A 265 -17.74 -3.97 -2.62
CA GLY A 265 -17.21 -4.86 -1.57
C GLY A 265 -16.09 -4.29 -0.68
N ARG A 266 -15.72 -3.00 -0.81
CA ARG A 266 -14.67 -2.36 0.01
C ARG A 266 -15.19 -1.44 1.11
N ASP A 267 -16.22 -1.89 1.81
CA ASP A 267 -16.75 -1.18 2.98
C ASP A 267 -15.83 -1.34 4.22
N ASP A 268 -15.66 -0.26 4.98
CA ASP A 268 -14.77 -0.23 6.15
C ASP A 268 -15.30 -1.09 7.31
N VAL A 269 -16.63 -1.21 7.48
CA VAL A 269 -17.21 -2.06 8.54
C VAL A 269 -16.84 -3.52 8.28
N SER A 270 -17.03 -3.98 7.05
CA SER A 270 -16.62 -5.30 6.59
C SER A 270 -15.11 -5.50 6.74
N SER A 271 -14.32 -4.49 6.37
CA SER A 271 -12.86 -4.54 6.48
C SER A 271 -12.38 -4.68 7.94
N VAL A 272 -13.02 -4.01 8.91
CA VAL A 272 -12.73 -4.20 10.35
C VAL A 272 -13.05 -5.63 10.80
N VAL A 273 -14.16 -6.21 10.33
CA VAL A 273 -14.55 -7.59 10.66
C VAL A 273 -13.49 -8.59 10.19
N PHE A 274 -13.06 -8.50 8.94
CA PHE A 274 -11.99 -9.35 8.38
C PHE A 274 -10.64 -9.09 9.05
N THR A 275 -10.30 -7.83 9.33
CA THR A 275 -9.07 -7.46 10.03
C THR A 275 -8.99 -8.10 11.41
N LEU A 276 -10.07 -8.04 12.19
CA LEU A 276 -10.08 -8.63 13.53
C LEU A 276 -10.02 -10.16 13.46
N TYR A 277 -10.68 -10.78 12.48
CA TYR A 277 -10.57 -12.22 12.21
C TYR A 277 -9.11 -12.58 11.97
N GLU A 278 -8.47 -11.95 10.98
CA GLU A 278 -7.08 -12.21 10.58
C GLU A 278 -6.12 -12.03 11.76
N ILE A 279 -6.29 -10.97 12.56
CA ILE A 279 -5.49 -10.75 13.77
C ILE A 279 -5.65 -11.90 14.75
N ILE A 280 -6.88 -12.31 15.09
CA ILE A 280 -7.11 -13.30 16.15
C ILE A 280 -6.69 -14.71 15.71
N THR A 281 -6.96 -15.07 14.46
CA THR A 281 -6.79 -16.43 13.93
C THR A 281 -5.49 -16.63 13.18
N ASN A 282 -4.79 -15.55 12.81
CA ASN A 282 -3.64 -15.59 11.90
C ASN A 282 -3.96 -16.31 10.57
N ASP A 283 -5.24 -16.33 10.17
CA ASP A 283 -5.72 -16.94 8.93
C ASP A 283 -5.96 -15.86 7.88
N THR A 284 -5.11 -15.88 6.85
CA THR A 284 -5.16 -14.96 5.71
C THR A 284 -5.91 -15.52 4.52
N HIS A 285 -6.58 -16.68 4.62
CA HIS A 285 -7.26 -17.31 3.48
C HIS A 285 -8.21 -16.35 2.74
N PHE A 286 -8.98 -15.59 3.50
CA PHE A 286 -9.95 -14.63 2.95
C PHE A 286 -9.31 -13.43 2.25
N THR A 287 -8.02 -13.13 2.45
CA THR A 287 -7.35 -12.01 1.77
C THR A 287 -7.17 -12.29 0.27
N SER A 288 -7.15 -13.56 -0.13
CA SER A 288 -7.07 -13.99 -1.53
C SER A 288 -8.41 -13.95 -2.27
N ILE A 289 -9.53 -13.88 -1.55
CA ILE A 289 -10.87 -13.81 -2.13
C ILE A 289 -11.15 -12.38 -2.61
N PRO A 290 -11.66 -12.16 -3.83
CA PRO A 290 -11.99 -10.82 -4.30
C PRO A 290 -12.97 -10.09 -3.39
N HIS A 291 -12.79 -8.78 -3.19
CA HIS A 291 -13.58 -7.99 -2.23
C HIS A 291 -15.09 -8.03 -2.50
N TRP A 292 -15.50 -8.03 -3.78
CA TRP A 292 -16.90 -8.12 -4.19
C TRP A 292 -17.53 -9.50 -3.94
N GLU A 293 -16.74 -10.52 -3.63
CA GLU A 293 -17.21 -11.87 -3.25
C GLU A 293 -17.21 -12.08 -1.73
N ARG A 294 -16.67 -11.14 -0.95
CA ARG A 294 -16.60 -11.25 0.50
C ARG A 294 -17.93 -10.82 1.14
N ASN A 295 -18.35 -11.60 2.13
CA ASN A 295 -19.43 -11.24 3.04
C ASN A 295 -18.95 -11.48 4.49
N ILE A 296 -19.28 -10.57 5.40
CA ILE A 296 -19.01 -10.68 6.84
C ILE A 296 -19.49 -12.03 7.44
N ASP A 297 -20.56 -12.62 6.89
CA ASP A 297 -21.08 -13.93 7.31
C ASP A 297 -20.04 -15.05 7.18
N MET A 298 -19.09 -14.94 6.24
CA MET A 298 -18.04 -15.92 6.01
C MET A 298 -17.14 -16.12 7.24
N VAL A 299 -16.93 -15.05 8.02
CA VAL A 299 -16.12 -15.10 9.24
C VAL A 299 -16.98 -15.03 10.50
N GLN A 300 -18.14 -14.38 10.48
CA GLN A 300 -18.97 -14.26 11.68
C GLN A 300 -19.64 -15.56 12.10
N THR A 301 -19.93 -16.47 11.16
CA THR A 301 -20.64 -17.74 11.44
C THR A 301 -19.72 -18.89 11.88
N ILE A 302 -18.40 -18.72 11.74
CA ILE A 302 -17.41 -19.74 12.09
C ILE A 302 -16.80 -19.53 13.48
N GLU A 303 -16.13 -20.58 13.98
CA GLU A 303 -15.32 -20.50 15.19
C GLU A 303 -14.02 -19.73 14.92
N TRP A 304 -13.57 -18.93 15.88
CA TRP A 304 -12.35 -18.13 15.77
C TRP A 304 -11.27 -18.77 16.65
N PRO A 305 -10.48 -19.72 16.13
CA PRO A 305 -9.38 -20.29 16.89
C PRO A 305 -8.38 -19.17 17.21
N CYS A 306 -8.01 -19.03 18.48
CA CYS A 306 -7.09 -17.97 18.90
C CYS A 306 -5.65 -18.45 18.69
N HIS A 307 -4.92 -17.80 17.79
CA HIS A 307 -3.52 -18.14 17.46
C HIS A 307 -2.52 -17.05 17.86
N ARG A 308 -2.93 -16.11 18.72
CA ARG A 308 -2.07 -15.07 19.30
C ARG A 308 -2.44 -14.72 20.74
N GLU A 309 -1.58 -14.00 21.43
CA GLU A 309 -1.92 -13.46 22.74
C GLU A 309 -2.94 -12.31 22.63
N LEU A 310 -3.91 -12.31 23.54
CA LEU A 310 -4.94 -11.27 23.69
C LEU A 310 -4.98 -10.81 25.14
N ASP A 311 -5.34 -9.54 25.37
CA ASP A 311 -5.54 -9.02 26.74
C ASP A 311 -6.94 -9.36 27.32
N SER A 312 -7.77 -10.08 26.57
CA SER A 312 -9.14 -10.44 26.90
C SER A 312 -9.60 -11.65 26.07
N ASP A 313 -10.68 -12.30 26.50
CA ASP A 313 -11.25 -13.44 25.78
C ASP A 313 -11.76 -13.06 24.38
N VAL A 314 -11.60 -13.95 23.40
CA VAL A 314 -12.14 -13.80 22.03
C VAL A 314 -13.63 -13.44 22.02
N SER A 315 -14.40 -13.98 22.95
CA SER A 315 -15.83 -13.69 23.10
C SER A 315 -16.10 -12.20 23.35
N LYS A 316 -15.25 -11.52 24.13
CA LYS A 316 -15.37 -10.08 24.40
C LYS A 316 -15.15 -9.25 23.13
N PHE A 317 -14.13 -9.59 22.35
CA PHE A 317 -13.86 -8.97 21.04
C PHE A 317 -15.04 -9.17 20.08
N ARG A 318 -15.52 -10.41 19.94
CA ARG A 318 -16.63 -10.76 19.04
C ARG A 318 -17.94 -10.08 19.44
N ASN A 319 -18.28 -10.06 20.73
CA ASN A 319 -19.50 -9.43 21.20
C ASN A 319 -19.50 -7.92 20.89
N PHE A 320 -18.40 -7.23 21.20
CA PHE A 320 -18.26 -5.81 20.89
C PHE A 320 -18.34 -5.53 19.39
N LEU A 321 -17.64 -6.33 18.57
CA LEU A 321 -17.67 -6.18 17.11
C LEU A 321 -19.09 -6.38 16.56
N ASN A 322 -19.81 -7.41 17.02
CA ASN A 322 -21.17 -7.68 16.55
C ASN A 322 -22.15 -6.57 16.94
N GLU A 323 -22.06 -6.02 18.15
CA GLU A 323 -22.86 -4.87 18.58
C GLU A 323 -22.58 -3.62 17.73
N TRP A 324 -21.30 -3.37 17.43
CA TRP A 324 -20.89 -2.26 16.57
C TRP A 324 -21.38 -2.46 15.14
N VAL A 325 -21.24 -3.64 14.53
CA VAL A 325 -21.74 -3.93 13.19
C VAL A 325 -23.27 -3.77 13.10
N ALA A 326 -24.02 -4.30 14.08
CA ALA A 326 -25.48 -4.27 14.08
C ALA A 326 -26.07 -2.85 14.10
N THR A 327 -25.30 -1.85 14.51
CA THR A 327 -25.73 -0.45 14.57
C THR A 327 -25.38 0.34 13.31
N ARG A 328 -24.70 -0.28 12.34
CA ARG A 328 -24.27 0.31 11.05
C ARG A 328 -24.90 -0.38 9.82
N THR A 329 -25.78 -1.36 10.01
CA THR A 329 -26.49 -2.03 8.90
C THR A 329 -27.57 -1.16 8.27
N ASP A 330 -28.21 -0.26 9.04
CA ASP A 330 -29.26 0.64 8.53
C ASP A 330 -28.70 2.02 8.13
N LYS A 331 -28.86 2.39 6.85
CA LYS A 331 -28.60 3.72 6.28
C LYS A 331 -27.13 4.20 6.37
N ALA A 332 -26.15 3.32 6.53
CA ALA A 332 -24.74 3.71 6.59
C ALA A 332 -24.29 4.53 5.37
N MET A 333 -24.67 4.10 4.16
CA MET A 333 -24.32 4.81 2.93
C MET A 333 -24.95 6.21 2.85
N GLU A 334 -26.22 6.35 3.26
CA GLU A 334 -26.90 7.65 3.33
C GLU A 334 -26.17 8.60 4.30
N ARG A 335 -25.71 8.10 5.45
CA ARG A 335 -24.96 8.89 6.43
C ARG A 335 -23.59 9.30 5.91
N TYR A 336 -22.87 8.37 5.27
CA TYR A 336 -21.57 8.63 4.65
C TYR A 336 -21.66 9.74 3.58
N LEU A 337 -22.64 9.63 2.68
CA LEU A 337 -22.81 10.61 1.61
C LEU A 337 -23.22 11.99 2.13
N ASN A 338 -23.85 12.07 3.29
CA ASN A 338 -24.31 13.30 3.93
C ASN A 338 -23.48 13.70 5.16
N ALA A 339 -22.21 13.27 5.23
CA ALA A 339 -21.37 13.50 6.39
C ALA A 339 -21.16 15.01 6.66
N PRO A 340 -21.31 15.46 7.92
CA PRO A 340 -21.43 16.89 8.26
C PRO A 340 -20.12 17.68 8.19
N LYS A 341 -18.96 17.02 8.21
CA LYS A 341 -17.64 17.67 8.32
C LYS A 341 -16.69 17.24 7.20
N ARG A 342 -17.23 16.95 6.01
CA ARG A 342 -16.39 16.53 4.87
C ARG A 342 -15.31 17.56 4.57
N PRO A 343 -14.03 17.17 4.48
CA PRO A 343 -12.96 18.08 4.08
C PRO A 343 -13.16 18.55 2.63
N THR A 344 -13.07 19.86 2.41
CA THR A 344 -13.20 20.51 1.09
C THR A 344 -11.86 20.69 0.40
#